data_AF-A0A0G1TEI2-F1
#
_entry.id   AF-A0A0G1TEI2-F1
#
_cell.length_a   1.000
_cell.length_b   1.000
_cell.length_c   1.000
_cell.angle_alpha   90.00
_cell.angle_beta   90.00
_cell.angle_gamma   90.00
#
_symmetry.space_group_name_H-M   'P 1'
#
loop_
_entity.id
_entity.type
_entity.pdbx_description
1 polymer ?
#
loop_
_entity_poly.entity_id
_entity_poly.type
_entity_poly.pdbx_seq_one_letter_code
_entity_poly.pdbx_strand_id
1 'polypeptide(L)'
;MNEHSIRHQLCPNESCPLFQKQLEGNVVVHSKKQHRFQCKQCKKTWVGHRGETHFGLRHDRQKVERVQLLLKTGLSIRRIATESGLSPNTVQRWKVRFRNSL
;
A
#
# COMPACT_ATOMS: atom_id res chain seq x y z
N MET A 1 3.18 8.85 -13.39
CA MET A 1 1.71 8.79 -13.19
C MET A 1 1.43 9.07 -11.72
N ASN A 2 0.52 10.00 -11.40
CA ASN A 2 0.16 10.31 -10.01
C ASN A 2 -0.71 9.18 -9.45
N GLU A 3 -0.06 8.14 -8.94
CA GLU A 3 -0.69 6.89 -8.45
C GLU A 3 -1.59 7.12 -7.22
N HIS A 4 -1.46 8.26 -6.56
CA HIS A 4 -2.24 8.63 -5.38
C HIS A 4 -3.31 9.69 -5.71
N SER A 5 -4.25 9.36 -6.61
CA SER A 5 -5.38 10.25 -6.93
C SER A 5 -6.31 10.41 -5.73
N ILE A 6 -6.75 11.64 -5.45
CA ILE A 6 -7.71 11.96 -4.37
C ILE A 6 -9.04 11.20 -4.52
N ARG A 7 -9.43 10.85 -5.76
CA ARG A 7 -10.69 10.13 -6.05
C ARG A 7 -10.70 8.70 -5.51
N HIS A 8 -9.53 8.12 -5.29
CA HIS A 8 -9.37 6.77 -4.73
C HIS A 8 -9.13 6.79 -3.22
N GLN A 9 -9.22 7.96 -2.57
CA GLN A 9 -8.93 8.10 -1.15
C GLN A 9 -10.20 7.97 -0.32
N LEU A 10 -10.09 7.19 0.75
CA LEU A 10 -11.17 6.87 1.66
C LEU A 10 -10.75 7.20 3.09
N CYS A 11 -11.69 7.73 3.88
CA CYS A 11 -11.44 7.96 5.30
C CYS A 11 -11.17 6.61 6.00
N PRO A 12 -9.99 6.42 6.64
CA PRO A 12 -9.63 5.17 7.31
C PRO A 12 -10.08 5.12 8.77
N ASN A 13 -10.80 6.14 9.26
CA ASN A 13 -11.25 6.19 10.64
C ASN A 13 -12.61 5.48 10.76
N GLU A 14 -12.63 4.29 11.37
CA GLU A 14 -13.84 3.46 11.56
C GLU A 14 -14.93 4.19 12.37
N SER A 15 -14.56 5.08 13.28
CA SER A 15 -15.51 5.89 14.04
C SER A 15 -16.07 7.10 13.27
N CYS A 16 -15.64 7.30 12.02
CA CYS A 16 -16.11 8.40 11.19
C CYS A 16 -17.41 8.02 10.45
N PRO A 17 -18.42 8.90 10.42
CA PRO A 17 -19.62 8.70 9.60
C PRO A 17 -19.35 8.51 8.10
N LEU A 18 -18.16 8.91 7.66
CA LEU A 18 -17.68 8.84 6.29
C LEU A 18 -16.61 7.75 6.09
N PHE A 19 -16.49 6.80 7.02
CA PHE A 19 -15.58 5.66 6.90
C PHE A 19 -15.84 4.89 5.60
N GLN A 20 -14.77 4.67 4.82
CA GLN A 20 -14.81 3.96 3.53
C GLN A 20 -15.81 4.48 2.47
N LYS A 21 -16.46 5.63 2.69
CA LYS A 21 -17.38 6.22 1.71
C LYS A 21 -16.60 6.96 0.62
N GLN A 22 -16.78 6.52 -0.62
CA GLN A 22 -16.29 7.21 -1.82
C GLN A 22 -17.13 8.47 -2.07
N LEU A 23 -16.47 9.55 -2.52
CA LEU A 23 -17.09 10.63 -3.30
C LEU A 23 -18.09 11.61 -2.63
N GLU A 24 -17.89 12.00 -1.37
CA GLU A 24 -18.68 13.11 -0.77
C GLU A 24 -17.92 14.46 -0.70
N GLY A 25 -16.83 14.65 -1.46
CA GLY A 25 -15.97 15.85 -1.32
C GLY A 25 -15.35 16.00 0.09
N ASN A 26 -15.34 14.90 0.83
CA ASN A 26 -14.95 14.73 2.22
C ASN A 26 -13.45 14.58 2.41
N VAL A 27 -12.68 14.36 1.35
CA VAL A 27 -11.21 14.23 1.39
C VAL A 27 -10.56 15.45 0.75
N VAL A 28 -9.51 15.99 1.36
CA VAL A 28 -8.66 17.05 0.81
C VAL A 28 -7.20 16.63 0.77
N VAL A 29 -6.42 17.28 -0.11
CA VAL A 29 -4.96 17.16 -0.10
C VAL A 29 -4.42 17.97 1.08
N HIS A 30 -3.80 17.30 2.03
CA HIS A 30 -3.15 17.92 3.19
C HIS A 30 -1.69 18.27 2.90
N SER A 31 -0.98 17.41 2.18
CA SER A 31 0.38 17.69 1.72
C SER A 31 0.65 17.02 0.38
N LYS A 32 0.92 17.83 -0.66
CA LYS A 32 1.32 17.32 -1.97
C LYS A 32 2.66 16.60 -1.92
N LYS A 33 3.66 17.19 -1.24
CA LYS A 33 5.03 16.65 -1.12
C LYS A 33 5.06 15.27 -0.48
N GLN A 34 4.24 15.04 0.53
CA GLN A 34 4.18 13.77 1.27
C GLN A 34 3.03 12.87 0.83
N HIS A 35 2.30 13.25 -0.24
CA HIS A 35 1.08 12.57 -0.69
C HIS A 35 0.10 12.25 0.45
N ARG A 36 -0.13 13.23 1.34
CA ARG A 36 -1.05 13.10 2.48
C ARG A 36 -2.41 13.70 2.16
N PHE A 37 -3.43 13.00 2.63
CA PHE A 37 -4.83 13.36 2.55
C PHE A 37 -5.41 13.58 3.95
N GLN A 38 -6.52 14.32 4.01
CA GLN A 38 -7.25 14.57 5.25
C GLN A 38 -8.75 14.46 5.04
N CYS A 39 -9.46 13.88 6.00
CA CYS A 39 -10.92 13.92 6.05
C CYS A 39 -11.39 15.27 6.60
N LYS A 40 -12.29 15.96 5.89
CA LYS A 40 -12.90 17.21 6.34
C LYS A 40 -13.75 17.03 7.61
N GLN A 41 -14.39 15.87 7.77
CA GLN A 41 -15.29 15.56 8.87
C GLN A 41 -14.53 15.24 10.17
N CYS A 42 -13.69 14.21 10.18
CA CYS A 42 -13.00 13.76 11.40
C CYS A 42 -11.56 14.26 11.54
N LYS A 43 -11.07 15.07 10.58
CA LYS A 43 -9.70 15.63 10.52
C LYS A 43 -8.54 14.62 10.50
N LYS A 44 -8.84 13.32 10.51
CA LYS A 44 -7.83 12.26 10.37
C LYS A 44 -7.04 12.46 9.07
N THR A 45 -5.73 12.28 9.15
CA THR A 45 -4.82 12.32 8.00
C THR A 45 -4.30 10.92 7.66
N TRP A 46 -3.99 10.67 6.39
CA TRP A 46 -3.38 9.43 5.92
C TRP A 46 -2.52 9.67 4.68
N VAL A 47 -1.64 8.72 4.36
CA VAL A 47 -0.85 8.74 3.13
C VAL A 47 -1.60 8.04 1.99
N GLY A 48 -1.39 8.51 0.76
CA GLY A 48 -2.10 8.04 -0.42
C GLY A 48 -1.90 6.58 -0.77
N HIS A 49 -0.70 6.05 -0.52
CA HIS A 49 -0.34 4.66 -0.78
C HIS A 49 -0.75 3.70 0.35
N ARG A 50 -1.58 4.11 1.31
CA ARG A 50 -1.99 3.25 2.43
C ARG A 50 -2.62 1.91 1.99
N GLY A 51 -3.26 1.90 0.82
CA GLY A 51 -3.87 0.71 0.22
C GLY A 51 -2.91 -0.15 -0.62
N GLU A 52 -1.66 0.30 -0.83
CA GLU A 52 -0.71 -0.40 -1.69
C GLU A 52 -0.02 -1.55 -0.93
N THR A 53 0.34 -2.60 -1.67
CA THR A 53 0.91 -3.82 -1.11
C THR A 53 2.20 -3.57 -0.32
N HIS A 54 2.98 -2.55 -0.69
CA HIS A 54 4.22 -2.17 -0.02
C HIS A 54 4.04 -1.25 1.20
N PHE A 55 2.82 -0.78 1.50
CA PHE A 55 2.59 0.12 2.62
C PHE A 55 3.01 -0.48 3.97
N GLY A 56 3.90 0.21 4.68
CA GLY A 56 4.41 -0.22 5.99
C GLY A 56 5.56 -1.24 5.92
N LEU A 57 6.02 -1.62 4.72
CA LEU A 57 7.27 -2.38 4.58
C LEU A 57 8.46 -1.44 4.71
N ARG A 58 9.46 -1.82 5.51
CA ARG A 58 10.73 -1.07 5.67
C ARG A 58 11.73 -1.37 4.53
N HIS A 59 11.23 -1.63 3.33
CA HIS A 59 12.02 -1.98 2.17
C HIS A 59 11.68 -1.04 1.01
N ASP A 60 12.67 -0.80 0.14
CA ASP A 60 12.48 0.00 -1.06
C ASP A 60 11.37 -0.59 -1.95
N ARG A 61 10.56 0.30 -2.55
CA ARG A 61 9.40 -0.06 -3.37
C ARG A 61 9.79 -0.98 -4.53
N GLN A 62 10.90 -0.70 -5.23
CA GLN A 62 11.33 -1.51 -6.37
C GLN A 62 11.70 -2.93 -5.94
N LYS A 63 12.29 -3.08 -4.74
CA LYS A 63 12.58 -4.42 -4.18
C LYS A 63 11.29 -5.19 -3.88
N VAL A 64 10.27 -4.52 -3.34
CA VAL A 64 8.96 -5.14 -3.06
C VAL A 64 8.28 -5.58 -4.35
N GLU A 65 8.23 -4.70 -5.35
CA GLU A 65 7.64 -4.98 -6.67
C GLU A 65 8.36 -6.12 -7.40
N ARG A 66 9.70 -6.15 -7.37
CA ARG A 66 10.50 -7.24 -7.94
C ARG A 66 10.14 -8.58 -7.31
N VAL A 67 10.08 -8.66 -5.97
CA VAL A 67 9.71 -9.90 -5.28
C VAL A 67 8.28 -10.33 -5.63
N GLN A 68 7.34 -9.38 -5.75
CA GLN A 68 5.98 -9.68 -6.18
C GLN A 68 5.95 -10.26 -7.61
N LEU A 69 6.73 -9.70 -8.54
CA LEU A 69 6.85 -10.22 -9.90
C LEU A 69 7.41 -11.64 -9.92
N LEU A 70 8.50 -11.90 -9.18
CA LEU A 70 9.12 -13.22 -9.11
C LEU A 70 8.19 -14.28 -8.49
N LEU A 71 7.34 -13.87 -7.54
CA LEU A 71 6.30 -14.73 -6.99
C LEU A 71 5.22 -15.05 -8.02
N LYS A 72 4.81 -14.09 -8.86
CA LYS A 72 3.86 -14.31 -9.96
C LYS A 72 4.40 -15.24 -11.04
N THR A 73 5.70 -15.19 -11.31
CA THR A 73 6.35 -16.12 -12.27
C THR A 73 6.48 -17.55 -11.72
N GLY A 74 6.08 -17.81 -10.47
CA GLY A 74 6.09 -19.16 -9.89
C GLY A 74 7.46 -19.62 -9.36
N LEU A 75 8.42 -18.71 -9.19
CA LEU A 75 9.73 -19.08 -8.66
C LEU A 75 9.62 -19.53 -7.19
N SER A 76 10.51 -20.44 -6.79
CA SER A 76 10.53 -20.94 -5.42
C SER A 76 10.91 -19.82 -4.43
N ILE A 77 10.30 -19.85 -3.25
CA ILE A 77 10.57 -18.88 -2.17
C ILE A 77 12.08 -18.79 -1.86
N ARG A 78 12.79 -19.92 -1.88
CA ARG A 78 14.24 -19.96 -1.63
C ARG A 78 15.02 -19.24 -2.73
N ARG A 79 14.68 -19.46 -4.01
CA ARG A 79 15.34 -18.78 -5.12
C ARG A 79 15.14 -17.27 -5.07
N ILE A 80 13.90 -16.84 -4.82
CA ILE A 80 13.56 -15.42 -4.67
C ILE A 80 14.31 -14.79 -3.48
N ALA A 81 14.41 -15.51 -2.36
CA ALA A 81 15.13 -15.06 -1.17
C ALA A 81 16.61 -14.82 -1.48
N THR A 82 17.27 -15.76 -2.16
CA THR A 82 18.66 -15.62 -2.61
C THR A 82 18.84 -14.44 -3.57
N GLU A 83 18.02 -14.34 -4.61
CA GLU A 83 18.13 -13.28 -5.63
C GLU A 83 17.83 -11.87 -5.06
N SER A 84 17.00 -11.78 -4.02
CA SER A 84 16.57 -10.50 -3.43
C SER A 84 17.36 -10.08 -2.17
N GLY A 85 18.27 -10.94 -1.69
CA GLY A 85 18.99 -10.74 -0.43
C GLY A 85 18.04 -10.67 0.77
N LEU A 86 17.01 -11.51 0.79
CA LEU A 86 16.00 -11.58 1.85
C LEU A 86 16.04 -12.95 2.52
N SER A 87 15.53 -13.04 3.74
CA SER A 87 15.28 -14.35 4.35
C SER A 87 14.09 -15.05 3.66
N PRO A 88 14.08 -16.39 3.54
CA PRO A 88 12.91 -17.13 3.06
C PRO A 88 11.62 -16.81 3.84
N ASN A 89 11.73 -16.57 5.15
CA ASN A 89 10.61 -16.18 6.00
C ASN A 89 10.03 -14.80 5.63
N THR A 90 10.87 -13.86 5.21
CA THR A 90 10.40 -12.55 4.70
C THR A 90 9.63 -12.73 3.40
N VAL A 91 10.16 -13.52 2.47
CA VAL A 91 9.49 -13.81 1.19
C VAL A 91 8.17 -14.55 1.40
N GLN A 92 8.11 -15.52 2.32
CA GLN A 92 6.88 -16.22 2.67
C GLN A 92 5.81 -15.27 3.25
N ARG A 93 6.19 -14.36 4.17
CA ARG A 93 5.28 -13.35 4.70
C ARG A 93 4.76 -12.41 3.62
N TRP A 94 5.62 -12.02 2.68
CA TRP A 94 5.23 -11.18 1.54
C TRP A 94 4.30 -11.92 0.59
N LYS A 95 4.54 -13.21 0.32
CA LYS A 95 3.63 -14.04 -0.49
C LYS A 95 2.21 -14.07 0.09
N VAL A 96 2.08 -14.26 1.40
CA VAL A 96 0.77 -14.23 2.08
C VAL A 96 0.11 -12.85 1.93
N ARG A 97 0.89 -11.78 2.09
CA ARG A 97 0.40 -10.40 1.94
C ARG A 97 -0.04 -10.07 0.50
N PHE A 98 0.69 -10.57 -0.50
CA PHE A 98 0.38 -10.35 -1.90
C PHE A 98 -0.72 -11.25 -2.42
N ARG A 99 -1.27 -12.20 -1.64
CA ARG A 99 -2.27 -13.18 -2.11
C ARG A 99 -3.47 -12.54 -2.81
N ASN A 100 -3.89 -11.34 -2.39
CA ASN A 100 -5.01 -10.62 -3.01
C ASN A 100 -4.62 -9.84 -4.28
N SER A 101 -3.34 -9.88 -4.68
CA SER A 101 -2.73 -9.15 -5.79
C SER A 101 -1.83 -10.04 -6.67
N LEU A 102 -1.78 -11.35 -6.39
CA LEU A 102 -1.07 -12.38 -7.16
C LEU A 102 -1.96 -12.91 -8.27
#